data_AF-A0A918UFI3-F1
#
_entry.id   AF-A0A918UFI3-F1
#
_cell.length_a   1.000
_cell.length_b   1.000
_cell.length_c   1.000
_cell.angle_alpha   90.00
_cell.angle_beta   90.00
_cell.angle_gamma   90.00
#
_symmetry.space_group_name_H-M   'P 1'
#
loop_
_entity.id
_entity.type
_entity.pdbx_description
1 polymer ?
#
loop_
_entity_poly.entity_id
_entity_poly.type
_entity_poly.pdbx_seq_one_letter_code
_entity_poly.pdbx_strand_id
1 'polypeptide(L)'
;MKTPYDAALRLRQRELDEVVNAINAEAGALGAVEQERARVAAALRDEADLAAADLTLVSPGWQQRMRGARQALTARQRELEGRIDRLRTSAADAYGVLRGIETAADGFRAEARRNEAAAEQSASDDRSATVFVRSARTQREPGGRAS
;
A
#
# COMPACT_ATOMS: atom_id res chain seq x y z
N MET A 1 -12.70 -11.82 -15.20
CA MET A 1 -11.85 -11.42 -16.33
C MET A 1 -10.45 -11.09 -15.82
N LYS A 2 -9.43 -11.74 -16.39
CA LYS A 2 -8.02 -11.48 -16.07
C LYS A 2 -7.58 -10.24 -16.83
N THR A 3 -6.79 -9.35 -16.22
CA THR A 3 -6.25 -8.17 -16.90
C THR A 3 -4.76 -8.34 -17.18
N PRO A 4 -4.20 -7.68 -18.22
CA PRO A 4 -2.76 -7.69 -18.46
C PRO A 4 -1.97 -7.04 -17.31
N TYR A 5 -2.63 -6.26 -16.44
CA TYR A 5 -2.04 -5.58 -15.29
C TYR A 5 -1.92 -6.46 -14.04
N ASP A 6 -2.57 -7.63 -14.00
CA ASP A 6 -2.68 -8.45 -12.78
C ASP A 6 -1.32 -8.88 -12.21
N ALA A 7 -0.33 -9.15 -13.08
CA ALA A 7 1.03 -9.49 -12.63
C ALA A 7 1.75 -8.29 -12.00
N ALA A 8 1.62 -7.11 -12.62
CA ALA A 8 2.20 -5.88 -12.12
C ALA A 8 1.56 -5.46 -10.78
N LEU A 9 0.24 -5.58 -10.65
CA LEU A 9 -0.49 -5.31 -9.40
C LEU A 9 0.02 -6.18 -8.24
N ARG A 10 0.19 -7.49 -8.47
CA ARG A 10 0.72 -8.39 -7.43
C ARG A 10 2.15 -8.04 -7.03
N LEU A 11 3.00 -7.69 -7.99
CA LEU A 11 4.36 -7.28 -7.71
C LEU A 11 4.38 -6.00 -6.86
N ARG A 12 3.65 -4.97 -7.28
CA ARG A 12 3.58 -3.69 -6.55
C ARG A 12 2.95 -3.82 -5.17
N GLN A 13 1.96 -4.68 -5.01
CA GLN A 13 1.39 -4.97 -3.70
C GLN A 13 2.44 -5.58 -2.76
N ARG A 14 3.24 -6.55 -3.23
CA ARG A 14 4.31 -7.15 -2.43
C ARG A 14 5.37 -6.14 -2.03
N GLU A 15 5.80 -5.29 -2.96
CA GLU A 15 6.76 -4.22 -2.66
C GLU A 15 6.21 -3.25 -1.60
N LEU A 16 4.93 -2.87 -1.70
CA LEU A 16 4.28 -2.03 -0.69
C LEU A 16 4.23 -2.74 0.68
N ASP A 17 3.86 -4.02 0.71
CA ASP A 17 3.82 -4.82 1.93
C ASP A 17 5.22 -4.91 2.58
N GLU A 18 6.28 -5.08 1.79
CA GLU A 18 7.67 -5.08 2.25
C GLU A 18 8.07 -3.75 2.90
N VAL A 19 7.72 -2.62 2.27
CA VAL A 19 8.00 -1.29 2.84
C VAL A 19 7.22 -1.06 4.14
N VAL A 20 5.95 -1.45 4.19
CA VAL A 20 5.12 -1.36 5.41
C VAL A 20 5.72 -2.20 6.54
N ASN A 21 6.17 -3.41 6.24
CA ASN A 21 6.84 -4.28 7.21
C ASN A 21 8.15 -3.65 7.72
N ALA A 22 8.94 -3.02 6.84
CA ALA A 22 10.15 -2.31 7.24
C ALA A 22 9.84 -1.11 8.16
N ILE A 23 8.79 -0.33 7.87
CA ILE A 23 8.33 0.76 8.74
C ILE A 23 7.98 0.24 10.13
N ASN A 24 7.22 -0.85 10.20
CA ASN A 24 6.81 -1.44 11.48
C ASN A 24 8.02 -1.95 12.28
N ALA A 25 9.01 -2.55 11.62
CA ALA A 25 10.23 -3.00 12.26
C ALA A 25 11.04 -1.83 12.86
N GLU A 26 11.25 -0.75 12.09
CA GLU A 26 11.99 0.43 12.56
C GLU A 26 11.20 1.19 13.64
N ALA A 27 9.87 1.25 13.56
CA ALA A 27 9.01 1.81 14.61
C ALA A 27 9.08 0.99 15.92
N GLY A 28 9.14 -0.33 15.82
CA GLY A 28 9.37 -1.20 16.99
C GLY A 28 10.74 -0.95 17.63
N ALA A 29 11.78 -0.80 16.80
CA ALA A 29 13.12 -0.45 17.28
C ALA A 29 13.15 0.94 17.96
N LEU A 30 12.41 1.91 17.41
CA LEU A 30 12.27 3.24 18.00
C LEU A 30 11.61 3.17 19.39
N GLY A 31 10.52 2.41 19.52
CA GLY A 31 9.87 2.18 20.81
C GLY A 31 10.79 1.53 21.84
N ALA A 32 11.67 0.61 21.42
CA ALA A 32 12.68 0.03 22.32
C ALA A 32 13.71 1.06 22.78
N VAL A 33 14.15 1.95 21.89
CA VAL A 33 15.07 3.06 22.24
C VAL A 33 14.40 4.04 23.21
N GLU A 34 13.12 4.36 23.02
CA GLU A 34 12.37 5.22 23.94
C GLU A 34 12.24 4.63 25.34
N GLN A 35 11.96 3.33 25.45
CA GLN A 35 11.94 2.62 26.72
C GLN A 35 13.30 2.66 27.42
N GLU A 36 14.39 2.44 26.67
CA GLU A 36 15.73 2.49 27.24
C GLU A 36 16.12 3.90 27.69
N ARG A 37 15.73 4.93 26.93
CA ARG A 37 15.89 6.34 27.35
C ARG A 37 15.14 6.62 28.65
N ALA A 38 13.92 6.10 28.79
CA ALA A 38 13.14 6.25 30.02
C ALA A 38 13.82 5.57 31.23
N ARG A 39 14.41 4.38 31.03
CA ARG A 39 15.19 3.68 32.06
C ARG A 39 16.44 4.45 32.48
N VAL A 40 17.22 4.93 31.52
CA VAL A 40 18.41 5.76 31.80
C VAL A 40 18.02 7.06 32.52
N ALA A 41 16.90 7.67 32.15
CA ALA A 41 16.39 8.86 32.82
C ALA A 41 15.88 8.58 34.24
N ALA A 42 15.38 7.38 34.54
CA ALA A 42 15.03 6.96 35.89
C ALA A 42 16.29 6.75 36.74
N ALA A 43 17.26 5.99 36.24
CA ALA A 43 18.51 5.74 36.94
C ALA A 43 19.28 7.04 37.27
N LEU A 44 19.23 8.04 36.38
CA LEU A 44 19.81 9.37 36.64
C LEU A 44 19.09 10.16 37.73
N ARG A 45 17.78 9.97 37.90
CA ARG A 45 17.03 10.59 39.00
C ARG A 45 17.38 9.92 40.32
N ASP A 46 17.42 8.59 40.33
CA ASP A 46 17.79 7.82 41.52
C ASP A 46 19.20 8.19 42.03
N GLU A 47 20.18 8.33 41.13
CA GLU A 47 21.52 8.80 41.49
C GLU A 47 21.52 10.25 42.01
N ALA A 48 20.69 11.13 41.42
CA ALA A 48 20.60 12.52 41.87
C ALA A 48 20.00 12.61 43.29
N ASP A 49 19.03 11.76 43.61
CA ASP A 49 18.42 11.66 44.94
C ASP A 49 19.43 11.13 45.97
N LEU A 50 20.24 10.12 45.59
CA LEU A 50 21.34 9.64 46.43
C LEU A 50 22.41 10.71 46.67
N ALA A 51 22.79 11.45 45.63
CA ALA A 51 23.76 12.54 45.71
C ALA A 51 23.28 13.68 46.62
N ALA A 52 21.97 13.95 46.63
CA ALA A 52 21.37 14.96 47.50
C ALA A 52 21.41 14.54 48.98
N ALA A 53 21.35 13.23 49.26
CA ALA A 53 21.49 12.68 50.61
C ALA A 53 22.95 12.66 51.08
N ASP A 54 23.88 12.26 50.19
CA ASP A 54 25.32 12.23 50.48
C ASP A 54 26.15 12.34 49.20
N LEU A 55 26.91 13.44 49.08
CA LEU A 55 27.77 13.75 47.94
C LEU A 55 28.92 12.75 47.74
N THR A 56 29.32 12.01 48.80
CA THR A 56 30.39 11.01 48.71
C THR A 56 29.95 9.73 48.01
N LEU A 57 28.63 9.52 47.87
CA LEU A 57 28.06 8.36 47.18
C LEU A 57 28.03 8.52 45.66
N VAL A 58 28.32 9.72 45.13
CA VAL A 58 28.30 9.99 43.70
C VAL A 58 29.44 9.29 42.98
N SER A 59 29.14 8.61 41.86
CA SER A 59 30.15 7.96 41.04
C SER A 59 30.43 8.73 39.72
N PRO A 60 31.57 9.46 39.59
CA PRO A 60 31.90 10.20 38.37
C PRO A 60 32.02 9.30 37.12
N GLY A 61 32.55 8.08 37.29
CA GLY A 61 32.67 7.11 36.21
C GLY A 61 31.30 6.62 35.72
N TRP A 62 30.35 6.42 36.63
CA TRP A 62 28.98 6.08 36.27
C TRP A 62 28.29 7.23 35.53
N GLN A 63 28.45 8.47 36.00
CA GLN A 63 27.88 9.65 35.33
C GLN A 63 28.40 9.80 33.89
N GLN A 64 29.70 9.60 33.68
CA GLN A 64 30.27 9.66 32.34
C GLN A 64 29.69 8.56 31.42
N ARG A 65 29.53 7.33 31.92
CA ARG A 65 28.86 6.25 31.17
C ARG A 65 27.42 6.62 30.81
N MET A 66 26.65 7.17 31.75
CA MET A 66 25.25 7.54 31.50
C MET A 66 25.11 8.69 30.50
N ARG A 67 26.03 9.67 30.50
CA ARG A 67 26.09 10.72 29.46
C ARG A 67 26.35 10.10 28.09
N GLY A 68 27.31 9.18 27.99
CA GLY A 68 27.61 8.45 26.75
C GLY A 68 26.39 7.64 26.26
N ALA A 69 25.73 6.91 27.16
CA ALA A 69 24.52 6.15 26.84
C ALA A 69 23.39 7.06 26.31
N ARG A 70 23.15 8.22 26.93
CA ARG A 70 22.16 9.20 26.45
C ARG A 70 22.47 9.73 25.06
N GLN A 71 23.74 10.04 24.79
CA GLN A 71 24.18 10.52 23.48
C GLN A 71 23.98 9.44 22.41
N ALA A 72 24.38 8.19 22.71
CA ALA A 72 24.20 7.06 21.81
C ALA A 72 22.72 6.79 21.51
N LEU A 73 21.86 6.78 22.55
CA LEU A 73 20.42 6.60 22.38
C LEU A 73 19.77 7.73 21.57
N THR A 74 20.21 8.97 21.77
CA THR A 74 19.70 10.13 21.00
C THR A 74 20.13 10.05 19.53
N ALA A 75 21.37 9.67 19.26
CA ALA A 75 21.86 9.45 17.90
C ALA A 75 21.08 8.33 17.22
N ARG A 76 20.87 7.21 17.92
CA ARG A 76 20.10 6.07 17.40
C ARG A 76 18.65 6.43 17.12
N GLN A 77 18.00 7.20 18.01
CA GLN A 77 16.65 7.69 17.79
C GLN A 77 16.55 8.49 16.48
N ARG A 78 17.42 9.49 16.30
CA ARG A 78 17.42 10.32 15.08
C ARG A 78 17.66 9.51 13.82
N GLU A 79 18.53 8.51 13.91
CA GLU A 79 18.78 7.58 12.80
C GLU A 79 17.52 6.80 12.44
N LEU A 80 16.82 6.23 13.42
CA LEU A 80 15.58 5.47 13.23
C LEU A 80 14.46 6.36 12.67
N GLU A 81 14.26 7.55 13.22
CA GLU A 81 13.30 8.54 12.72
C GLU A 81 13.59 8.88 11.24
N GLY A 82 14.84 9.18 10.91
CA GLY A 82 15.24 9.45 9.52
C GLY A 82 15.13 8.25 8.57
N ARG A 83 15.17 7.01 9.07
CA ARG A 83 14.87 5.81 8.27
C ARG A 83 13.37 5.66 8.05
N ILE A 84 12.56 5.83 9.10
CA ILE A 84 11.10 5.78 9.03
C ILE A 84 10.58 6.81 8.03
N ASP A 85 11.09 8.04 8.06
CA ASP A 85 10.65 9.10 7.14
C ASP A 85 10.98 8.76 5.68
N ARG A 86 12.18 8.22 5.42
CA ARG A 86 12.55 7.75 4.08
C ARG A 86 11.65 6.60 3.60
N LEU A 87 11.34 5.64 4.48
CA LEU A 87 10.45 4.54 4.16
C LEU A 87 9.01 5.03 3.91
N ARG A 88 8.53 6.03 4.65
CA ARG A 88 7.21 6.64 4.43
C ARG A 88 7.12 7.32 3.08
N THR A 89 8.16 8.06 2.67
CA THR A 89 8.25 8.63 1.32
C THR A 89 8.20 7.52 0.27
N SER A 90 9.00 6.47 0.44
CA SER A 90 8.98 5.31 -0.46
C SER A 90 7.62 4.62 -0.52
N ALA A 91 6.90 4.52 0.60
CA ALA A 91 5.56 3.94 0.66
C ALA A 91 4.54 4.80 -0.08
N ALA A 92 4.62 6.13 0.06
CA ALA A 92 3.76 7.06 -0.66
C ALA A 92 3.95 6.96 -2.18
N ASP A 93 5.19 6.88 -2.64
CA ASP A 93 5.52 6.69 -4.06
C ASP A 93 5.00 5.35 -4.58
N ALA A 94 5.26 4.26 -3.84
CA ALA A 94 4.78 2.92 -4.20
C ALA A 94 3.25 2.86 -4.28
N TYR A 95 2.55 3.49 -3.33
CA TYR A 95 1.10 3.58 -3.33
C TYR A 95 0.58 4.38 -4.54
N GLY A 96 1.21 5.50 -4.88
CA GLY A 96 0.86 6.29 -6.05
C GLY A 96 0.95 5.47 -7.35
N VAL A 97 2.04 4.72 -7.52
CA VAL A 97 2.24 3.81 -8.67
C VAL A 97 1.18 2.71 -8.70
N LEU A 98 0.93 2.05 -7.56
CA LEU A 98 -0.09 1.01 -7.44
C LEU A 98 -1.47 1.54 -7.86
N ARG A 99 -1.90 2.69 -7.33
CA ARG A 99 -3.17 3.35 -7.67
C ARG A 99 -3.27 3.68 -9.16
N GLY A 100 -2.18 4.09 -9.79
CA GLY A 100 -2.13 4.30 -11.24
C GLY A 100 -2.40 3.03 -12.03
N ILE A 101 -1.79 1.91 -11.64
CA ILE A 101 -2.00 0.60 -12.30
C ILE A 101 -3.42 0.09 -12.07
N GLU A 102 -3.96 0.23 -10.86
CA GLU A 102 -5.35 -0.14 -10.56
C GLU A 102 -6.34 0.62 -11.44
N THR A 103 -6.13 1.93 -11.59
CA THR A 103 -6.97 2.77 -12.45
C THR A 103 -6.92 2.31 -13.91
N ALA A 104 -5.73 1.97 -14.41
CA ALA A 104 -5.57 1.43 -15.77
C ALA A 104 -6.27 0.07 -15.94
N ALA A 105 -6.17 -0.80 -14.94
CA ALA A 105 -6.84 -2.10 -14.94
C ALA A 105 -8.36 -1.96 -14.93
N ASP A 106 -8.90 -1.02 -14.16
CA ASP A 106 -10.34 -0.74 -14.13
C ASP A 106 -10.84 -0.14 -15.44
N GLY A 107 -10.06 0.76 -16.05
CA GLY A 107 -10.33 1.27 -17.40
C GLY A 107 -10.40 0.16 -18.45
N PHE A 108 -9.43 -0.76 -18.44
CA PHE A 108 -9.42 -1.94 -19.31
C PHE A 108 -10.65 -2.82 -19.08
N ARG A 109 -11.04 -3.04 -17.82
CA ARG A 109 -12.23 -3.85 -17.52
C ARG A 109 -13.52 -3.20 -18.00
N ALA A 110 -13.63 -1.89 -17.86
CA ALA A 110 -14.79 -1.15 -18.35
C ALA A 110 -14.89 -1.20 -19.87
N GLU A 111 -13.76 -1.06 -20.57
CA GLU A 111 -13.70 -1.13 -22.03
C GLU A 111 -14.06 -2.53 -22.54
N ALA A 112 -13.50 -3.59 -21.95
CA ALA A 112 -13.82 -4.96 -22.33
C ALA A 112 -15.32 -5.27 -22.17
N ARG A 113 -15.95 -4.82 -21.07
CA ARG A 113 -17.40 -4.98 -20.87
C ARG A 113 -18.23 -4.22 -21.90
N ARG A 114 -17.82 -3.01 -22.29
CA ARG A 114 -18.49 -2.26 -23.36
C ARG A 114 -18.41 -2.99 -24.69
N ASN A 115 -17.25 -3.55 -25.00
CA ASN A 115 -17.04 -4.30 -26.24
C ASN A 115 -17.84 -5.61 -26.27
N GLU A 116 -17.90 -6.33 -25.15
CA GLU A 116 -18.77 -7.51 -24.99
C GLU A 116 -20.25 -7.15 -25.20
N ALA A 117 -20.75 -6.11 -24.54
CA ALA A 117 -22.15 -5.66 -24.69
C ALA A 117 -22.47 -5.20 -26.13
N ALA A 118 -21.55 -4.48 -26.78
CA ALA A 118 -21.71 -4.06 -28.18
C ALA A 118 -21.77 -5.26 -29.14
N ALA A 119 -20.93 -6.28 -28.90
CA ALA A 119 -20.94 -7.51 -29.69
C ALA A 119 -22.24 -8.31 -29.50
N GLU A 120 -22.73 -8.42 -28.27
CA GLU A 120 -24.01 -9.07 -27.95
C GLU A 120 -25.20 -8.38 -28.63
N GLN A 121 -25.24 -7.04 -28.60
CA GLN A 121 -26.27 -6.24 -29.25
C GLN A 121 -26.22 -6.43 -30.77
N SER A 122 -25.04 -6.31 -31.39
CA SER A 122 -24.87 -6.52 -32.84
C SER A 122 -25.36 -7.90 -33.27
N ALA A 123 -25.03 -8.95 -32.50
CA ALA A 123 -25.47 -10.31 -32.78
C ALA A 123 -26.99 -10.49 -32.60
N SER A 124 -27.63 -9.71 -31.74
CA SER A 124 -29.10 -9.69 -31.57
C SER A 124 -29.78 -8.97 -32.72
N ASP A 125 -29.22 -7.85 -33.17
CA ASP A 125 -29.74 -7.04 -34.27
C ASP A 125 -29.66 -7.82 -35.59
N ASP A 126 -28.54 -8.51 -35.86
CA ASP A 126 -28.38 -9.37 -37.03
C ASP A 126 -29.41 -10.51 -37.07
N ARG A 127 -29.67 -11.15 -35.91
CA ARG A 127 -30.72 -12.18 -35.78
C ARG A 127 -32.11 -11.61 -36.04
N SER A 128 -32.39 -10.42 -35.52
CA SER A 128 -33.68 -9.75 -35.74
C SER A 128 -33.86 -9.34 -37.20
N ALA A 129 -32.83 -8.81 -37.83
CA ALA A 129 -32.84 -8.41 -39.24
C ALA A 129 -33.06 -9.61 -40.17
N THR A 130 -32.38 -10.74 -39.93
CA THR A 130 -32.57 -11.96 -40.72
C THR A 130 -34.00 -12.52 -40.60
N VAL A 131 -34.59 -12.54 -39.41
CA VAL A 131 -36.00 -12.92 -39.21
C VAL A 131 -36.93 -11.96 -39.95
N PHE A 132 -36.71 -10.66 -39.85
CA PHE A 132 -37.52 -9.63 -40.52
C PHE A 132 -37.46 -9.74 -42.06
N VAL A 133 -36.27 -9.90 -42.64
CA VAL A 133 -36.09 -10.11 -44.09
C VAL A 133 -36.82 -11.38 -44.54
N ARG A 134 -36.75 -12.46 -43.75
CA ARG A 134 -37.45 -13.72 -44.06
C ARG A 134 -38.97 -13.54 -44.03
N SER A 135 -39.52 -12.88 -43.01
CA SER A 135 -40.96 -12.62 -42.92
C SER A 135 -41.46 -11.68 -44.03
N ALA A 136 -40.67 -10.65 -44.37
CA ALA A 136 -41.00 -9.73 -45.45
C ALA A 136 -40.99 -10.42 -46.82
N ARG A 137 -40.10 -11.41 -47.04
CA ARG A 137 -40.12 -12.24 -48.26
C ARG A 137 -41.37 -13.11 -48.33
N THR A 138 -41.77 -13.77 -47.25
CA THR A 138 -42.98 -14.61 -47.23
C THR A 138 -44.28 -13.82 -47.43
N GLN A 139 -44.32 -12.55 -47.01
CA GLN A 139 -45.49 -11.67 -47.24
C GLN A 139 -45.50 -11.05 -48.65
N ARG A 140 -44.35 -10.94 -49.31
CA ARG A 140 -44.23 -10.44 -50.69
C ARG A 140 -44.44 -11.50 -51.78
N GLU A 141 -44.71 -12.75 -51.43
CA GLU A 141 -45.23 -13.75 -52.37
C GLU A 141 -46.77 -13.80 -52.31
N PRO A 142 -47.50 -12.98 -53.08
CA PRO A 142 -48.91 -13.21 -53.32
C PRO A 142 -49.04 -14.31 -54.39
N GLY A 143 -49.60 -15.46 -54.01
CA GLY A 143 -50.53 -16.28 -54.83
C GLY A 143 -50.28 -16.42 -56.34
N GLY A 144 -49.04 -16.52 -56.80
CA GLY A 144 -48.71 -16.64 -58.22
C GLY A 144 -48.45 -18.07 -58.65
N ARG A 145 -49.50 -18.92 -58.67
CA ARG A 145 -49.66 -20.12 -59.53
C ARG A 145 -50.90 -20.90 -59.08
N ALA A 146 -52.03 -20.64 -59.74
CA ALA A 146 -53.04 -21.66 -59.99
C ALA A 146 -53.32 -21.64 -61.49
N SER A 147 -53.18 -22.82 -62.08
CA SER A 147 -53.27 -23.17 -63.49
C SER A 147 -54.67 -22.96 -64.07
#